data_AF-A0A371DNM1-F1
#
_entry.id   AF-A0A371DNM1-F1
#
_cell.length_a   1.000
_cell.length_b   1.000
_cell.length_c   1.000
_cell.angle_alpha   90.00
_cell.angle_beta   90.00
_cell.angle_gamma   90.00
#
_symmetry.space_group_name_H-M   'P 1'
#
loop_
_entity.id
_entity.type
_entity.pdbx_description
1 polymer ?
#
loop_
_entity_poly.entity_id
_entity_poly.type
_entity_poly.pdbx_seq_one_letter_code
_entity_poly.pdbx_strand_id
1 'polypeptide(L)'
;MPTCIVCLDTLKDPAALPCGHVFCYDCLIRLIRSTTPFTGNHFCPTCKQPYTISNVDPNLVPHHLRSYITPSVRKLFLEYTIPPPAKATSSSSESERLRAENASLKTCCFVWRKRAAVHAAATLGLVGLARLARDYGLQMKKEKDEFEAKYNELKKKMEEKT
;
A
#
# COMPACT_ATOMS: atom_id res chain seq x y z
N MET A 1 29.84 13.57 -3.40
CA MET A 1 29.05 12.96 -4.51
C MET A 1 29.48 11.52 -4.67
N PRO A 2 28.57 10.57 -4.89
CA PRO A 2 28.94 9.18 -5.12
C PRO A 2 29.70 9.09 -6.46
N THR A 3 30.87 8.46 -6.42
CA THR A 3 31.80 8.36 -7.55
C THR A 3 31.71 6.98 -8.20
N CYS A 4 31.80 6.94 -9.52
CA CYS A 4 31.89 5.69 -10.25
C CYS A 4 33.34 5.21 -10.27
N ILE A 5 33.60 3.99 -9.79
CA ILE A 5 34.99 3.47 -9.80
C ILE A 5 35.52 3.10 -11.19
N VAL A 6 34.66 3.10 -12.22
CA VAL A 6 35.06 2.77 -13.60
C VAL A 6 35.56 4.02 -14.33
N CYS A 7 34.81 5.13 -14.30
CA CYS A 7 35.22 6.39 -14.94
C CYS A 7 35.87 7.39 -13.96
N LEU A 8 35.91 7.07 -12.66
CA LEU A 8 36.46 7.90 -11.59
C LEU A 8 35.83 9.29 -11.48
N ASP A 9 34.62 9.45 -12.01
CA ASP A 9 33.84 10.70 -12.03
C ASP A 9 32.54 10.51 -11.24
N THR A 10 31.81 11.60 -11.01
CA THR A 10 30.46 11.60 -10.44
C THR A 10 29.54 10.67 -11.23
N LEU A 11 28.73 9.87 -10.53
CA LEU A 11 27.77 8.96 -11.16
C LEU A 11 26.83 9.70 -12.11
N LYS A 12 26.79 9.26 -13.37
CA LYS A 12 25.85 9.69 -14.42
C LYS A 12 24.94 8.51 -14.74
N ASP A 13 23.63 8.68 -14.59
CA ASP A 13 22.63 7.63 -14.71
C ASP A 13 23.02 6.35 -13.93
N PRO A 14 23.00 6.41 -12.58
CA PRO A 14 23.50 5.33 -11.75
C PRO A 14 22.73 4.03 -12.02
N ALA A 15 23.44 2.92 -12.06
CA ALA A 15 22.89 1.58 -12.20
C ALA A 15 23.51 0.65 -11.16
N ALA A 16 22.68 -0.18 -10.54
CA ALA A 16 23.10 -1.17 -9.55
C ALA A 16 23.23 -2.55 -10.17
N LEU A 17 24.26 -3.28 -9.73
CA LEU A 17 24.39 -4.72 -9.92
C LEU A 17 23.66 -5.49 -8.80
N PRO A 18 23.45 -6.81 -8.92
CA PRO A 18 22.77 -7.62 -7.90
C PRO A 18 23.51 -7.63 -6.55
N CYS A 19 24.83 -7.44 -6.58
CA CYS A 19 25.67 -7.26 -5.39
C CYS A 19 25.46 -5.92 -4.66
N GLY A 20 24.62 -5.02 -5.20
CA GLY A 20 24.33 -3.71 -4.61
C GLY A 20 25.30 -2.58 -4.98
N HIS A 21 26.44 -2.88 -5.62
CA HIS A 21 27.37 -1.84 -6.07
C HIS A 21 26.81 -1.02 -7.23
N VAL A 22 27.11 0.27 -7.24
CA VAL A 22 26.54 1.26 -8.16
C VAL A 22 27.62 1.88 -9.05
N PHE A 23 27.31 2.01 -10.33
CA PHE A 23 28.20 2.54 -11.37
C PHE A 23 27.40 3.40 -12.35
N CYS A 24 28.05 4.16 -13.23
CA CYS A 24 27.34 4.77 -14.35
C CYS A 24 26.80 3.67 -15.27
N TYR A 25 25.56 3.80 -15.74
CA TYR A 25 24.96 2.84 -16.67
C TYR A 25 25.86 2.58 -17.88
N ASP A 26 26.35 3.64 -18.53
CA ASP A 26 27.23 3.54 -19.70
C ASP A 26 28.59 2.91 -19.38
N CYS A 27 29.06 3.01 -18.14
CA CYS A 27 30.30 2.33 -17.73
C CYS A 27 30.10 0.81 -17.65
N LEU A 28 28.98 0.36 -17.09
CA LEU A 28 28.63 -1.06 -17.07
C LEU A 28 28.43 -1.61 -18.47
N ILE A 29 27.65 -0.93 -19.32
CA ILE A 29 27.39 -1.38 -20.69
C ILE A 29 28.69 -1.51 -21.51
N ARG A 30 29.63 -0.56 -21.36
CA ARG A 30 30.94 -0.65 -22.01
C ARG A 30 31.74 -1.85 -21.53
N LEU A 31 31.77 -2.12 -20.22
CA LEU A 31 32.48 -3.27 -19.65
C LEU A 31 31.91 -4.60 -20.17
N ILE A 32 30.59 -4.69 -20.26
CA ILE A 32 29.88 -5.86 -20.78
C ILE A 32 30.25 -6.08 -22.26
N ARG A 33 30.16 -5.03 -23.07
CA ARG A 33 30.48 -5.07 -24.51
C ARG A 33 31.96 -5.30 -24.81
N SER A 34 32.88 -4.94 -23.90
CA SER A 34 34.31 -5.19 -24.08
C SER A 34 34.72 -6.66 -23.88
N THR A 35 33.84 -7.49 -23.30
CA THR A 35 34.12 -8.92 -23.10
C THR A 35 33.93 -9.65 -24.43
N THR A 36 35.03 -10.15 -25.01
CA THR A 36 35.03 -10.89 -26.28
C THR A 36 35.73 -12.26 -26.11
N PRO A 37 35.11 -13.37 -26.56
CA PRO A 37 33.74 -13.48 -27.06
C PRO A 37 32.72 -13.10 -25.98
N PHE A 38 31.50 -12.71 -26.39
CA PHE A 38 30.46 -12.34 -25.45
C PHE A 38 30.12 -13.53 -24.53
N THR A 39 30.16 -13.30 -23.21
CA THR A 39 29.78 -14.29 -22.19
C THR A 39 28.66 -13.74 -21.33
N GLY A 40 27.68 -14.57 -20.97
CA GLY A 40 26.60 -14.15 -20.06
C GLY A 40 27.07 -13.89 -18.62
N ASN A 41 28.22 -14.42 -18.22
CA ASN A 41 28.77 -14.27 -16.88
C ASN A 41 29.77 -13.11 -16.84
N HIS A 42 29.58 -12.22 -15.87
CA HIS A 42 30.44 -11.07 -15.62
C HIS A 42 30.72 -10.94 -14.12
N PHE A 43 31.68 -10.08 -13.77
CA PHE A 43 32.09 -9.87 -12.38
C PHE A 43 31.97 -8.40 -12.01
N CYS A 44 31.48 -8.13 -10.80
CA CYS A 44 31.41 -6.77 -10.27
C CYS A 44 32.82 -6.16 -10.21
N PRO A 45 33.05 -4.94 -10.76
CA PRO A 45 34.36 -4.29 -10.70
C PRO A 45 34.88 -4.08 -9.27
N THR A 46 33.97 -3.87 -8.30
CA THR A 46 34.31 -3.59 -6.89
C THR A 46 34.57 -4.87 -6.09
N CYS A 47 33.57 -5.74 -5.94
CA CYS A 47 33.64 -6.90 -5.05
C CYS A 47 33.95 -8.23 -5.74
N LYS A 48 34.09 -8.22 -7.07
CA LYS A 48 34.32 -9.42 -7.90
C LYS A 48 33.25 -10.51 -7.77
N GLN A 49 32.09 -10.21 -7.19
CA GLN A 49 30.97 -11.15 -7.18
C GLN A 49 30.47 -11.39 -8.61
N PRO A 50 30.23 -12.66 -8.99
CA PRO A 50 29.70 -12.99 -10.30
C PRO A 50 28.25 -12.52 -10.43
N TYR A 51 27.87 -12.10 -11.64
CA TYR A 51 26.49 -11.83 -12.02
C TYR A 51 26.27 -12.25 -13.48
N THR A 52 25.03 -12.62 -13.81
CA THR A 52 24.67 -13.11 -15.15
C THR A 52 23.80 -12.10 -15.86
N ILE A 53 24.06 -11.81 -17.13
CA ILE A 53 23.19 -10.98 -17.97
C ILE A 53 22.29 -11.92 -18.76
N SER A 54 21.03 -11.99 -18.34
CA SER A 54 20.00 -12.77 -19.01
C SER A 54 18.96 -11.85 -19.63
N ASN A 55 18.75 -11.99 -20.94
CA ASN A 55 17.66 -11.30 -21.63
C ASN A 55 16.38 -12.11 -21.40
N VAL A 56 15.60 -11.75 -20.39
CA VAL A 56 14.29 -12.34 -20.15
C VAL A 56 13.26 -11.56 -20.96
N ASP A 57 12.56 -12.22 -21.88
CA ASP A 57 11.40 -11.62 -22.56
C ASP A 57 10.26 -11.43 -21.56
N PRO A 58 9.85 -10.18 -21.25
CA PRO A 58 8.77 -9.92 -20.30
C PRO A 58 7.43 -10.59 -20.66
N ASN A 59 7.21 -10.92 -21.93
CA ASN A 59 5.98 -11.60 -22.39
C ASN A 59 5.92 -13.06 -21.96
N LEU A 60 7.07 -13.71 -21.77
CA LEU A 60 7.18 -15.08 -21.27
C LEU A 60 7.00 -15.16 -19.74
N VAL A 61 7.00 -14.01 -19.06
CA VAL A 61 6.85 -13.94 -17.60
C VAL A 61 5.38 -13.69 -17.24
N PRO A 62 4.76 -14.56 -16.41
CA PRO A 62 3.42 -14.33 -15.89
C PRO A 62 3.27 -12.95 -15.23
N HIS A 63 2.17 -12.24 -15.50
CA HIS A 63 1.99 -10.84 -15.09
C HIS A 63 2.27 -10.57 -13.59
N HIS A 64 1.87 -11.49 -12.71
CA HIS A 64 2.05 -11.37 -11.26
C HIS A 64 3.50 -11.58 -10.80
N LEU A 65 4.38 -12.16 -11.63
CA LEU A 65 5.80 -12.38 -11.32
C LEU A 65 6.72 -11.29 -11.87
N ARG A 66 6.24 -10.46 -12.81
CA ARG A 66 7.06 -9.45 -13.50
C ARG A 66 7.72 -8.46 -12.54
N SER A 67 7.08 -8.09 -11.43
CA SER A 67 7.64 -7.20 -10.42
C SER A 67 8.80 -7.80 -9.63
N TYR A 68 8.87 -9.14 -9.57
CA TYR A 68 9.90 -9.86 -8.82
C TYR A 68 11.10 -10.25 -9.69
N ILE A 69 10.99 -10.15 -11.02
CA ILE A 69 12.09 -10.36 -11.95
C ILE A 69 12.77 -9.02 -12.19
N THR A 70 13.98 -8.87 -11.65
CA THR A 70 14.79 -7.66 -11.82
C THR A 70 15.97 -7.92 -12.77
N PRO A 71 16.27 -7.00 -13.70
CA PRO A 71 17.42 -7.14 -14.56
C PRO A 71 18.71 -6.98 -13.76
N SER A 72 19.76 -7.67 -14.20
CA SER A 72 21.07 -7.65 -13.54
C SER A 72 21.75 -6.28 -13.59
N VAL A 73 21.42 -5.46 -14.58
CA VAL A 73 21.81 -4.05 -14.61
C VAL A 73 20.54 -3.22 -14.43
N ARG A 74 20.32 -2.75 -13.20
CA ARG A 74 19.11 -1.98 -12.83
C ARG A 74 19.44 -0.50 -12.75
N LYS A 75 18.86 0.32 -13.63
CA LYS A 75 18.94 1.78 -13.53
C LYS A 75 18.31 2.25 -12.21
N LEU A 76 19.02 3.10 -11.50
CA LEU A 76 18.57 3.79 -10.31
C LEU A 76 18.21 5.22 -10.69
N PHE A 77 17.01 5.66 -10.30
CA PHE A 77 16.62 7.07 -10.43
C PHE A 77 17.00 7.78 -9.13
N LEU A 78 18.31 7.97 -8.95
CA LEU A 78 18.85 8.76 -7.84
C LEU A 78 19.00 10.20 -8.31
N GLU A 79 18.21 11.10 -7.75
CA GLU A 79 18.37 12.54 -7.90
C GLU A 79 19.61 12.98 -7.10
N TYR A 80 20.80 12.80 -7.66
CA TYR A 80 22.03 13.36 -7.10
C TYR A 80 22.30 14.73 -7.72
N THR A 81 21.38 15.66 -7.53
CA THR A 81 21.58 17.07 -7.87
C THR A 81 22.07 17.81 -6.63
N ILE A 82 23.35 18.19 -6.64
CA ILE A 82 23.69 19.53 -6.11
C ILE A 82 22.93 20.48 -7.05
N PRO A 83 22.05 21.37 -6.57
CA PRO A 83 21.30 22.24 -7.44
C PRO A 83 22.28 23.15 -8.20
N PRO A 84 22.35 23.09 -9.54
CA PRO A 84 22.93 24.18 -10.31
C PRO A 84 22.06 25.44 -10.14
N PRO A 85 22.63 26.66 -10.18
CA PRO A 85 21.83 27.87 -10.10
C PRO A 85 20.84 27.89 -11.28
N ALA A 86 19.57 27.73 -10.91
CA ALA A 86 18.34 28.02 -11.64
C ALA A 86 18.39 28.04 -13.19
N LYS A 87 17.77 27.02 -13.80
CA LYS A 87 16.75 27.26 -14.83
C LYS A 87 15.49 26.48 -14.47
N ALA A 88 14.65 27.13 -13.67
CA ALA A 88 13.30 26.69 -13.35
C ALA A 88 12.37 27.08 -14.51
N THR A 89 11.65 26.12 -15.06
CA THR A 89 10.35 26.39 -15.69
C THR A 89 9.37 25.20 -15.69
N SER A 90 9.79 23.94 -15.46
CA SER A 90 8.85 22.79 -15.48
C SER A 90 8.73 21.98 -14.18
N SER A 91 9.79 21.78 -13.39
CA SER A 91 9.74 20.89 -12.21
C SER A 91 9.16 21.53 -10.95
N SER A 92 9.28 22.86 -10.79
CA SER A 92 8.73 23.57 -9.62
C SER A 92 7.20 23.60 -9.63
N SER A 93 6.60 23.83 -10.80
CA SER A 93 5.15 23.93 -10.97
C SER A 93 4.44 22.59 -10.77
N GLU A 94 5.03 21.50 -11.26
CA GLU A 94 4.51 20.15 -11.02
C GLU A 94 4.61 19.75 -9.55
N SER A 95 5.73 20.07 -8.89
CA SER A 95 5.91 19.81 -7.46
C SER A 95 4.94 20.61 -6.59
N GLU A 96 4.69 21.87 -6.91
CA GLU A 96 3.69 22.69 -6.22
C GLU A 96 2.27 22.18 -6.44
N ARG A 97 1.94 21.80 -7.68
CA ARG A 97 0.65 21.18 -8.02
C ARG A 97 0.43 19.90 -7.24
N LEU A 98 1.40 18.99 -7.20
CA LEU A 98 1.32 17.75 -6.43
C LEU A 98 1.19 18.00 -4.92
N ARG A 99 1.85 19.02 -4.38
CA ARG A 99 1.68 19.41 -2.97
C ARG A 99 0.28 19.95 -2.69
N ALA A 100 -0.26 20.79 -3.57
CA ALA A 100 -1.61 21.32 -3.45
C ALA A 100 -2.66 20.20 -3.55
N GLU A 101 -2.48 19.26 -4.48
CA GLU A 101 -3.34 18.08 -4.62
C GLU A 101 -3.27 17.19 -3.39
N ASN A 102 -2.08 16.91 -2.86
CA ASN A 102 -1.93 16.16 -1.60
C ASN A 102 -2.60 16.85 -0.41
N ALA A 103 -2.50 18.18 -0.30
CA ALA A 103 -3.18 18.94 0.75
C ALA A 103 -4.71 18.85 0.62
N SER A 104 -5.24 18.94 -0.60
CA SER A 104 -6.66 18.77 -0.91
C SER A 104 -7.14 17.36 -0.56
N LEU A 105 -6.41 16.33 -0.99
CA LEU A 105 -6.72 14.92 -0.69
C LEU A 105 -6.72 14.64 0.81
N LYS A 106 -5.73 15.16 1.56
CA LYS A 106 -5.69 15.02 3.03
C LYS A 106 -6.91 15.65 3.70
N THR A 107 -7.33 16.82 3.24
CA THR A 107 -8.54 17.50 3.75
C THR A 107 -9.78 16.69 3.44
N CYS A 108 -9.90 16.17 2.21
CA CYS A 108 -11.00 15.31 1.78
C CYS A 108 -11.08 14.04 2.64
N CYS A 109 -9.95 13.34 2.83
CA CYS A 109 -9.88 12.16 3.70
C CYS A 109 -10.30 12.46 5.14
N PHE A 110 -9.90 13.60 5.70
CA PHE A 110 -10.32 14.02 7.04
C PHE A 110 -11.84 14.19 7.12
N VAL A 111 -12.44 14.91 6.16
CA VAL A 111 -13.90 15.15 6.11
C VAL A 111 -14.66 13.83 5.98
N TRP A 112 -14.26 12.95 5.06
CA TRP A 112 -14.91 11.65 4.88
C TRP A 112 -14.80 10.77 6.11
N ARG A 113 -13.63 10.76 6.78
CA ARG A 113 -13.45 10.03 8.05
C ARG A 113 -14.38 10.55 9.15
N LYS A 114 -14.53 11.87 9.27
CA LYS A 114 -15.46 12.48 10.24
C LYS A 114 -16.91 12.13 9.93
N ARG A 115 -17.33 12.22 8.66
CA ARG A 115 -18.69 11.85 8.23
C ARG A 115 -18.98 10.37 8.51
N ALA A 116 -18.05 9.48 8.17
CA ALA A 116 -18.20 8.04 8.44
C ALA A 116 -18.34 7.75 9.94
N ALA A 117 -17.55 8.43 10.79
CA ALA A 117 -17.66 8.28 12.24
C ALA A 117 -19.03 8.71 12.78
N VAL A 118 -19.57 9.84 12.31
CA VAL A 118 -20.92 10.32 12.71
C VAL A 118 -22.00 9.33 12.26
N HIS A 119 -21.92 8.84 11.01
CA HIS A 119 -22.88 7.86 10.49
C HIS A 119 -22.85 6.54 11.29
N ALA A 120 -21.65 6.05 11.60
CA ALA A 120 -21.48 4.85 12.42
C ALA A 120 -22.06 5.04 13.83
N ALA A 121 -21.80 6.16 14.48
CA ALA A 121 -22.35 6.46 15.80
C ALA A 121 -23.88 6.53 15.80
N ALA A 122 -24.49 7.19 14.80
CA ALA A 122 -25.93 7.25 14.65
C ALA A 122 -26.56 5.87 14.41
N THR A 123 -25.92 5.05 13.55
CA THR A 123 -26.39 3.69 13.27
C THR A 123 -26.31 2.81 14.52
N LEU A 124 -25.22 2.88 15.28
CA LEU A 124 -25.08 2.16 16.55
C LEU A 124 -26.14 2.59 17.57
N GLY A 125 -26.44 3.89 17.65
CA GLY A 125 -27.52 4.41 18.50
C GLY A 125 -28.89 3.83 18.13
N LEU A 126 -29.24 3.82 16.84
CA LEU A 126 -30.50 3.24 16.35
C LEU A 126 -30.59 1.73 16.63
N VAL A 127 -29.50 0.99 16.41
CA VAL A 127 -29.43 -0.43 16.74
C VAL A 127 -29.63 -0.67 18.24
N GLY A 128 -29.05 0.19 19.08
CA GLY A 128 -29.25 0.17 20.54
C GLY A 128 -30.71 0.36 20.93
N LEU A 129 -31.37 1.39 20.38
CA LEU A 129 -32.79 1.65 20.61
C LEU A 129 -33.67 0.47 20.17
N ALA A 130 -33.40 -0.11 19.01
CA ALA A 130 -34.14 -1.26 18.51
C ALA A 130 -33.98 -2.51 19.40
N ARG A 131 -32.80 -2.70 20.01
CA ARG A 131 -32.58 -3.77 21.00
C ARG A 131 -33.38 -3.50 22.27
N LEU A 132 -33.29 -2.30 22.84
CA LEU A 132 -34.03 -1.92 24.05
C LEU A 132 -35.55 -2.09 23.86
N ALA A 133 -36.10 -1.64 22.73
CA ALA A 133 -37.52 -1.82 22.42
C ALA A 133 -37.92 -3.30 22.33
N ARG A 134 -37.06 -4.14 21.76
CA ARG A 134 -37.28 -5.59 21.67
C ARG A 134 -37.26 -6.25 23.05
N ASP A 135 -36.26 -5.94 23.87
CA ASP A 135 -36.11 -6.50 25.21
C ASP A 135 -37.31 -6.11 26.09
N TYR A 136 -37.75 -4.86 26.00
CA TYR A 136 -38.98 -4.40 26.64
C TYR A 136 -40.21 -5.18 26.16
N GLY A 137 -40.35 -5.40 24.85
CA GLY A 137 -41.44 -6.21 24.29
C GLY A 137 -41.43 -7.67 24.79
N LEU A 138 -40.25 -8.28 24.94
CA LEU A 138 -40.12 -9.63 25.49
C LEU A 138 -40.49 -9.68 26.97
N GLN A 139 -40.08 -8.67 27.75
CA GLN A 139 -40.43 -8.56 29.16
C GLN A 139 -41.96 -8.41 29.35
N MET A 140 -42.58 -7.51 28.59
CA MET A 140 -44.04 -7.34 28.61
C MET A 140 -44.79 -8.62 28.22
N LYS A 141 -44.28 -9.36 27.21
CA LYS A 141 -44.85 -10.65 26.84
C LYS A 141 -44.75 -11.66 27.99
N LYS A 142 -43.59 -11.74 28.64
CA LYS A 142 -43.39 -12.65 29.79
C LYS A 142 -44.36 -12.33 30.92
N GLU A 143 -44.50 -11.06 31.29
CA GLU A 143 -45.44 -10.62 32.32
C GLU A 143 -46.89 -10.97 31.94
N LYS A 144 -47.27 -10.72 30.68
CA LYS A 144 -48.59 -11.08 30.15
C LYS A 144 -48.86 -12.58 30.23
N ASP A 145 -47.89 -13.43 29.85
CA ASP A 145 -48.01 -14.88 29.92
C ASP A 145 -48.10 -15.37 31.39
N GLU A 146 -47.35 -14.75 32.32
CA GLU A 146 -47.45 -15.03 33.76
C GLU A 146 -48.82 -14.64 34.34
N PHE A 147 -49.37 -13.49 33.97
CA PHE A 147 -50.71 -13.08 34.39
C PHE A 147 -51.80 -13.99 33.82
N GLU A 148 -51.67 -14.40 32.55
CA GLU A 148 -52.60 -15.31 31.90
C GLU A 148 -52.60 -16.69 32.58
N ALA A 149 -51.43 -17.22 32.94
CA ALA A 149 -51.31 -18.46 33.70
C ALA A 149 -51.99 -18.37 35.07
N LYS A 150 -51.75 -17.29 35.83
CA LYS A 150 -52.38 -17.05 37.13
C LYS A 150 -53.90 -16.92 37.01
N TYR A 151 -54.38 -16.21 35.98
CA TYR A 151 -55.80 -16.05 35.71
C TYR A 151 -56.47 -17.41 35.44
N ASN A 152 -55.87 -18.22 34.57
CA ASN A 152 -56.39 -19.54 34.23
C ASN A 152 -56.40 -20.49 35.45
N GLU A 153 -55.36 -20.44 36.30
CA GLU A 153 -55.33 -21.20 37.55
C GLU A 153 -56.45 -20.77 38.51
N LEU A 154 -56.64 -19.46 38.68
CA LEU A 154 -57.69 -18.93 39.55
C LEU A 154 -59.08 -19.29 39.02
N LYS A 155 -59.30 -19.19 37.70
CA LYS A 155 -60.55 -19.58 37.03
C LYS A 155 -60.89 -21.05 37.30
N LYS A 156 -59.91 -21.95 37.13
CA LYS A 156 -60.10 -23.38 37.41
C LYS A 156 -60.50 -23.64 38.87
N LYS A 157 -59.86 -22.98 39.83
CA LYS A 157 -60.22 -23.08 41.27
C LYS A 157 -61.63 -22.57 41.59
N MET A 158 -62.13 -21.60 40.83
CA MET A 158 -63.49 -21.09 40.98
C MET A 158 -64.53 -22.06 40.40
N GLU A 159 -64.24 -22.63 39.23
CA GLU A 159 -65.07 -23.66 38.60
C GLU A 159 -65.16 -24.94 39.45
N GLU A 160 -64.07 -25.34 40.12
CA GLU A 160 -64.04 -26.50 41.03
C GLU A 160 -64.80 -26.27 42.37
N LYS A 161 -65.08 -25.02 42.73
CA LYS A 161 -65.78 -24.64 43.97
C LYS A 161 -67.27 -24.35 43.78
N THR A 162 -67.76 -24.35 42.55
CA THR A 162 -69.17 -24.09 42.19
C THR A 162 -69.86 -25.42 41.89
#